data_AF-A0A2E2WN77-F1
#
_entry.id   AF-A0A2E2WN77-F1
#
_cell.length_a   1.000
_cell.length_b   1.000
_cell.length_c   1.000
_cell.angle_alpha   90.00
_cell.angle_beta   90.00
_cell.angle_gamma   90.00
#
_symmetry.space_group_name_H-M   'P 1'
#
loop_
_entity.id
_entity.type
_entity.pdbx_description
1 polymer ?
#
loop_
_entity_poly.entity_id
_entity_poly.type
_entity_poly.pdbx_seq_one_letter_code
_entity_poly.pdbx_strand_id
1 'polypeptide(L)'
;MLGAPTLTAGAGLGQIFSHWFPLAQPGAIIIIGMATFFCGITRLPITTFAIVIEITHTPNLAIPLIVATLIANIFANFISKRPFYDALAELLGVRY
;
A
#
# COMPACT_ATOMS: atom_id res chain seq x y z
N MET A 1 10.30 1.22 11.59
CA MET A 1 10.38 -0.25 11.38
C MET A 1 9.03 -0.93 11.11
N LEU A 2 7.86 -0.31 11.35
CA LEU A 2 6.55 -0.90 11.01
C LEU A 2 6.25 -1.07 9.50
N GLY A 3 6.96 -0.37 8.62
CA GLY A 3 6.74 -0.46 7.17
C GLY A 3 7.14 -1.82 6.57
N ALA A 4 8.18 -2.47 7.09
CA ALA A 4 8.66 -3.75 6.57
C ALA A 4 7.58 -4.87 6.59
N PRO A 5 6.91 -5.17 7.72
CA PRO A 5 5.90 -6.23 7.74
C PRO A 5 4.69 -5.95 6.85
N THR A 6 4.29 -4.68 6.71
CA THR A 6 3.15 -4.32 5.85
C THR A 6 3.52 -4.40 4.36
N LEU A 7 4.72 -3.98 3.98
CA LEU A 7 5.23 -4.14 2.63
C LEU A 7 5.35 -5.62 2.26
N THR A 8 5.94 -6.45 3.12
CA THR A 8 6.05 -7.90 2.88
C THR A 8 4.69 -8.58 2.80
N ALA A 9 3.74 -8.22 3.68
CA ALA A 9 2.37 -8.73 3.60
C ALA A 9 1.69 -8.35 2.27
N GLY A 10 1.80 -7.09 1.85
CA GLY A 10 1.27 -6.62 0.57
C GLY A 10 1.93 -7.30 -0.63
N ALA A 11 3.24 -7.55 -0.59
CA ALA A 11 3.95 -8.30 -1.61
C ALA A 11 3.49 -9.77 -1.67
N GLY A 12 3.29 -10.42 -0.52
CA GLY A 12 2.75 -11.78 -0.45
C GLY A 12 1.33 -11.88 -1.01
N LEU A 13 0.46 -10.91 -0.72
CA LEU A 13 -0.85 -10.81 -1.35
C LEU A 13 -0.73 -10.59 -2.85
N GLY A 14 0.14 -9.68 -3.29
CA GLY A 14 0.40 -9.43 -4.71
C GLY A 14 0.88 -10.67 -5.47
N GLN A 15 1.68 -11.53 -4.85
CA GLN A 15 2.07 -12.84 -5.42
C GLN A 15 0.86 -13.75 -5.64
N ILE A 16 -0.07 -13.82 -4.68
CA ILE A 16 -1.28 -14.64 -4.83
C ILE A 16 -2.12 -14.10 -6.00
N PHE A 17 -2.31 -12.78 -6.06
CA PHE A 17 -3.03 -12.12 -7.14
C PHE A 17 -2.34 -12.25 -8.50
N SER A 18 -1.00 -12.30 -8.57
CA SER A 18 -0.31 -12.40 -9.86
C SER A 18 -0.66 -13.68 -10.62
N HIS A 19 -1.03 -14.76 -9.92
CA HIS A 19 -1.49 -16.00 -10.56
C HIS A 19 -2.84 -15.84 -11.28
N TRP A 20 -3.64 -14.84 -10.90
CA TRP A 20 -4.97 -14.58 -11.48
C TRP A 20 -4.88 -13.65 -12.70
N PHE A 21 -3.74 -12.98 -12.91
CA PHE A 21 -3.50 -12.09 -14.03
C PHE A 21 -2.27 -12.55 -14.84
N PRO A 22 -2.34 -13.70 -15.52
CA PRO A 22 -1.20 -14.29 -16.23
C PRO A 22 -0.70 -13.44 -17.41
N LEU A 23 -1.53 -12.50 -17.90
CA LEU A 23 -1.18 -11.58 -18.99
C LEU A 23 -0.32 -10.40 -18.53
N ALA A 24 -0.27 -10.11 -17.23
CA ALA A 24 0.50 -9.01 -16.67
C ALA A 24 1.81 -9.52 -16.04
N GLN A 25 2.85 -8.69 -16.08
CA GLN A 25 4.14 -9.07 -15.52
C GLN A 25 3.99 -9.30 -14.00
N PRO A 26 4.31 -10.50 -13.47
CA PRO A 26 4.07 -10.80 -12.06
C PRO A 26 4.72 -9.79 -11.11
N GLY A 27 5.96 -9.39 -11.41
CA GLY A 27 6.70 -8.37 -10.66
C GLY A 27 5.94 -7.05 -10.47
N ALA A 28 5.24 -6.58 -11.51
CA ALA A 28 4.47 -5.34 -11.44
C ALA A 28 3.27 -5.48 -10.49
N ILE A 29 2.56 -6.61 -10.52
CA ILE A 29 1.41 -6.87 -9.65
C ILE A 29 1.85 -6.96 -8.18
N ILE A 30 2.99 -7.61 -7.92
CA ILE A 30 3.57 -7.73 -6.58
C ILE A 30 3.92 -6.35 -6.01
N ILE A 31 4.60 -5.52 -6.81
CA ILE A 31 5.00 -4.16 -6.42
C ILE A 31 3.77 -3.27 -6.19
N ILE A 32 2.76 -3.37 -7.05
CA ILE A 32 1.48 -2.66 -6.87
C ILE A 32 0.79 -3.13 -5.58
N GLY A 33 0.67 -4.44 -5.35
CA GLY A 33 0.06 -5.01 -4.14
C GLY A 33 0.74 -4.55 -2.85
N MET A 34 2.08 -4.57 -2.85
CA MET A 34 2.92 -4.03 -1.78
C MET A 34 2.60 -2.55 -1.48
N ALA A 35 2.56 -1.70 -2.52
CA ALA A 35 2.28 -0.28 -2.38
C ALA A 35 0.84 -0.01 -1.92
N THR A 36 -0.14 -0.66 -2.52
CA THR A 36 -1.56 -0.44 -2.21
C THR A 36 -1.90 -0.87 -0.80
N PHE A 37 -1.30 -1.97 -0.31
CA PHE A 37 -1.52 -2.44 1.05
C PHE A 37 -0.93 -1.47 2.08
N PHE A 38 0.32 -1.03 1.86
CA PHE A 38 0.96 -0.05 2.72
C PHE A 38 0.22 1.30 2.72
N CYS A 39 -0.27 1.74 1.56
CA CYS A 39 -1.06 2.95 1.42
C CYS A 39 -2.42 2.84 2.12
N GLY A 40 -3.10 1.70 2.04
CA GLY A 40 -4.40 1.49 2.69
C GLY A 40 -4.33 1.63 4.21
N ILE A 41 -3.21 1.22 4.80
CA ILE A 41 -2.94 1.32 6.25
C ILE A 41 -2.55 2.76 6.64
N THR A 42 -1.61 3.36 5.91
CA THR A 42 -1.04 4.67 6.26
C THR A 42 -1.88 5.86 5.80
N ARG A 43 -2.73 5.69 4.78
CA ARG A 43 -3.50 6.76 4.11
C ARG A 43 -2.64 7.86 3.48
N LEU A 44 -1.38 7.55 3.13
CA LEU A 44 -0.43 8.49 2.54
C LEU A 44 -0.03 8.04 1.12
N PRO A 45 -0.83 8.35 0.07
CA PRO A 45 -0.61 7.82 -1.28
C PRO A 45 0.68 8.30 -1.92
N ILE A 46 1.02 9.60 -1.78
CA ILE A 46 2.23 10.20 -2.35
C ILE A 46 3.49 9.65 -1.65
N THR A 47 3.48 9.60 -0.32
CA THR A 47 4.60 9.08 0.48
C THR A 47 4.83 7.60 0.20
N THR A 48 3.77 6.80 0.16
CA THR A 48 3.86 5.37 -0.14
C THR A 48 4.42 5.13 -1.54
N PHE A 49 3.91 5.84 -2.54
CA PHE A 49 4.41 5.80 -3.90
C PHE A 49 5.91 6.09 -3.98
N ALA A 50 6.37 7.18 -3.37
CA ALA A 50 7.77 7.60 -3.40
C ALA A 50 8.68 6.54 -2.75
N ILE A 51 8.28 6.03 -1.58
CA ILE A 51 9.02 4.98 -0.87
C ILE A 51 9.14 3.71 -1.72
N VAL A 52 8.04 3.27 -2.33
CA VAL A 52 8.04 2.02 -3.10
C VAL A 52 8.89 2.13 -4.36
N ILE A 53 8.81 3.25 -5.09
CA ILE A 53 9.69 3.49 -6.24
C ILE A 53 11.15 3.45 -5.82
N GLU A 54 11.49 4.12 -4.72
CA GLU A 54 12.87 4.22 -4.27
C GLU A 54 13.45 2.84 -3.95
N ILE A 55 12.67 1.99 -3.26
CA ILE A 55 13.12 0.64 -2.84
C ILE A 55 13.13 -0.35 -4.02
N THR A 56 12.20 -0.22 -4.97
CA THR A 56 12.09 -1.15 -6.11
C THR A 56 12.95 -0.75 -7.30
N HIS A 57 13.42 0.49 -7.34
CA HIS A 57 14.14 1.08 -8.47
C HIS A 57 13.40 0.90 -9.82
N THR A 58 12.06 0.92 -9.81
CA THR A 58 11.22 0.76 -11.03
C THR A 58 10.41 2.02 -11.36
N PRO A 59 11.04 3.06 -11.95
CA PRO A 59 10.33 4.30 -12.31
C PRO A 59 9.27 4.07 -13.40
N ASN A 60 9.40 3.02 -14.22
CA ASN A 60 8.43 2.66 -15.25
C ASN A 60 7.03 2.36 -14.67
N LEU A 61 6.96 1.96 -13.40
CA LEU A 61 5.70 1.69 -12.69
C LEU A 61 5.16 2.91 -11.95
N ALA A 62 5.73 4.11 -12.15
CA ALA A 62 5.34 5.28 -11.37
C ALA A 62 3.88 5.68 -11.55
N ILE A 63 3.44 5.84 -12.79
CA ILE A 63 2.06 6.20 -13.09
C ILE A 63 1.08 5.12 -12.59
N PRO A 64 1.29 3.81 -12.86
CA PRO A 64 0.47 2.75 -12.27
C PRO A 64 0.43 2.79 -10.74
N LEU A 65 1.57 3.02 -10.08
CA LEU A 65 1.67 3.01 -8.63
C LEU A 65 0.86 4.14 -7.99
N ILE A 66 1.00 5.37 -8.49
CA ILE A 66 0.28 6.50 -7.89
C ILE A 66 -1.24 6.37 -8.09
N VAL A 67 -1.68 5.88 -9.25
CA VAL A 67 -3.09 5.60 -9.51
C VAL A 67 -3.60 4.52 -8.56
N ALA A 68 -2.86 3.42 -8.42
CA ALA A 68 -3.25 2.31 -7.56
C ALA A 68 -3.30 2.72 -6.08
N THR A 69 -2.31 3.47 -5.58
CA THR A 69 -2.28 3.94 -4.18
C THR A 69 -3.39 4.95 -3.90
N LEU A 70 -3.73 5.83 -4.85
CA LEU A 70 -4.89 6.73 -4.73
C LEU A 70 -6.20 5.96 -4.62
N ILE A 71 -6.41 4.96 -5.49
CA ILE A 71 -7.58 4.09 -5.42
C ILE A 71 -7.64 3.39 -4.07
N ALA A 72 -6.54 2.79 -3.63
CA ALA A 72 -6.45 2.12 -2.32
C ALA A 72 -6.80 3.07 -1.16
N ASN A 73 -6.31 4.31 -1.21
CA ASN A 73 -6.63 5.33 -0.20
C ASN A 73 -8.14 5.66 -0.19
N ILE A 74 -8.76 5.82 -1.35
CA ILE A 74 -10.20 6.07 -1.47
C ILE A 74 -11.01 4.91 -0.89
N PHE A 75 -10.69 3.67 -1.28
CA PHE A 75 -11.35 2.48 -0.73
C PHE A 75 -11.18 2.36 0.78
N ALA A 76 -9.97 2.62 1.27
CA ALA A 76 -9.70 2.57 2.69
C ALA A 76 -10.53 3.63 3.45
N ASN A 77 -10.65 4.85 2.91
CA ASN A 77 -11.50 5.92 3.46
C ASN A 77 -12.98 5.53 3.45
N PHE A 78 -13.42 4.75 2.46
CA PHE A 78 -14.78 4.25 2.39
C PHE A 78 -15.07 3.17 3.45
N ILE A 79 -14.12 2.27 3.70
CA ILE A 79 -14.25 1.14 4.64
C ILE A 79 -14.09 1.60 6.09
N SER A 80 -13.05 2.39 6.38
CA SER A 80 -12.77 2.94 7.71
C SER A 80 -12.50 4.43 7.62
N LYS A 81 -13.36 5.21 8.28
CA LYS A 81 -13.25 6.66 8.37
C LYS A 81 -12.06 7.14 9.19
N ARG A 82 -11.52 6.30 10.08
CA ARG A 82 -10.35 6.63 10.92
C ARG A 82 -9.11 5.84 10.44
N PRO A 83 -7.95 6.48 10.23
CA PRO A 83 -6.70 5.79 9.98
C PRO A 83 -6.28 4.95 11.20
N PHE A 84 -5.50 3.89 10.95
CA PHE A 84 -5.10 2.94 11.99
C PHE A 84 -4.34 3.59 13.16
N TYR A 85 -3.53 4.61 12.86
CA TYR A 85 -2.78 5.34 13.88
C TYR A 85 -3.69 6.13 14.83
N ASP A 86 -4.78 6.74 14.34
CA ASP A 86 -5.75 7.44 15.18
C ASP A 86 -6.49 6.46 16.10
N ALA A 87 -6.86 5.30 15.57
CA ALA A 87 -7.52 4.24 16.36
C ALA A 87 -6.58 3.69 17.45
N LEU A 88 -5.29 3.54 17.16
CA LEU A 88 -4.30 3.08 18.13
C LEU A 88 -4.03 4.13 19.22
N ALA A 89 -3.98 5.42 18.87
CA ALA A 89 -3.82 6.51 19.83
C ALA A 89 -5.00 6.59 20.82
N GLU A 90 -6.23 6.41 20.32
CA GLU A 90 -7.43 6.35 21.15
C GLU A 90 -7.42 5.14 22.10
N LEU A 91 -6.96 3.98 21.63
CA LEU A 91 -6.85 2.77 22.44
C LEU A 91 -5.80 2.89 23.55
N LEU A 92 -4.71 3.63 23.30
CA LEU A 92 -3.64 3.87 24.26
C LEU A 92 -3.96 5.00 25.26
N GLY A 93 -5.14 5.62 25.17
CA GLY A 93 -5.58 6.67 26.11
C GLY A 93 -4.85 8.01 25.95
N VAL A 94 -4.06 8.19 24.90
CA VAL A 94 -3.33 9.43 24.62
C VAL A 94 -4.24 10.30 23.74
N ARG A 95 -5.15 11.05 24.38
CA ARG A 95 -5.92 12.12 23.72
C ARG A 95 -5.01 13.33 23.52
N TYR A 96 -4.79 13.72 22.27
CA TYR A 96 -4.43 15.10 21.90
C TYR A 96 -5.70 15.81 21.42
#